data_AF-A0A2E8BVJ5-F1
#
_entry.id   AF-A0A2E8BVJ5-F1
#
_cell.length_a   1.000
_cell.length_b   1.000
_cell.length_c   1.000
_cell.angle_alpha   90.00
_cell.angle_beta   90.00
_cell.angle_gamma   90.00
#
_symmetry.space_group_name_H-M   'P 1'
#
loop_
_entity.id
_entity.type
_entity.pdbx_description
1 polymer ?
#
loop_
_entity_poly.entity_id
_entity_poly.type
_entity_poly.pdbx_seq_one_letter_code
_entity_poly.pdbx_strand_id
1 'polypeptide(L)'
;MAKEVFKAHLARFKELGVSTITASYHGDSDSGAVETISFFDAAGELLHEDHRWDGQGPSNEFTERTYPNVSYMGMRSTFDKQTGLTIREALWSSGSLSDLVESLVITLLPGGWEINEGSSGEVVLDLSKEPPLVEVQHGWNVISTEYESFMEDI
;
A
#
# COMPACT_ATOMS: atom_id res chain seq x y z
N MET A 1 -12.65 -2.48 -2.23
CA MET A 1 -12.85 -1.42 -1.21
C MET A 1 -11.70 -0.42 -1.22
N ALA A 2 -10.43 -0.85 -1.13
CA ALA A 2 -9.25 0.03 -1.17
C ALA A 2 -9.22 1.01 -2.37
N LYS A 3 -9.49 0.54 -3.60
CA LYS A 3 -9.54 1.39 -4.80
C LYS A 3 -10.54 2.55 -4.71
N GLU A 4 -11.73 2.31 -4.16
CA GLU A 4 -12.77 3.35 -4.01
C GLU A 4 -12.39 4.37 -2.93
N VAL A 5 -11.81 3.89 -1.82
CA VAL A 5 -11.30 4.77 -0.76
C VAL A 5 -10.13 5.61 -1.27
N PHE A 6 -9.21 5.03 -2.04
CA PHE A 6 -8.11 5.75 -2.67
C PHE A 6 -8.63 6.82 -3.63
N LYS A 7 -9.61 6.47 -4.48
CA LYS A 7 -10.23 7.40 -5.43
C LYS A 7 -10.85 8.61 -4.72
N ALA A 8 -11.48 8.41 -3.57
CA ALA A 8 -12.05 9.50 -2.76
C ALA A 8 -10.99 10.49 -2.23
N HIS A 9 -9.72 10.09 -2.16
CA HIS A 9 -8.61 10.90 -1.65
C HIS A 9 -7.72 11.49 -2.76
N LEU A 10 -8.02 11.26 -4.05
CA LEU A 10 -7.26 11.82 -5.17
C LEU A 10 -7.17 13.35 -5.15
N ALA A 11 -8.27 14.02 -4.79
CA ALA A 11 -8.27 15.48 -4.66
C ALA A 11 -7.25 15.95 -3.61
N ARG A 12 -7.09 15.19 -2.52
CA ARG A 12 -6.17 15.53 -1.43
C ARG A 12 -4.71 15.39 -1.85
N PHE A 13 -4.35 14.35 -2.60
CA PHE A 13 -3.00 14.22 -3.17
C PHE A 13 -2.66 15.41 -4.08
N LYS A 14 -3.61 15.84 -4.92
CA LYS A 14 -3.46 17.01 -5.79
C LYS A 14 -3.29 18.32 -5.00
N GLU A 15 -4.04 18.52 -3.93
CA GLU A 15 -3.89 19.68 -3.03
C GLU A 15 -2.50 19.76 -2.38
N LEU A 16 -1.89 18.60 -2.12
CA LEU A 16 -0.55 18.48 -1.56
C LEU A 16 0.55 18.59 -2.61
N GLY A 17 0.20 18.80 -3.89
CA GLY A 17 1.16 18.89 -4.99
C GLY A 17 1.70 17.55 -5.47
N VAL A 18 1.16 16.42 -4.98
CA VAL A 18 1.61 15.08 -5.38
C VAL A 18 1.12 14.75 -6.79
N SER A 19 2.06 14.43 -7.68
CA SER A 19 1.77 13.90 -9.01
C SER A 19 2.10 12.42 -9.15
N THR A 20 3.08 11.93 -8.38
CA THR A 20 3.56 10.56 -8.48
C THR A 20 3.75 9.97 -7.10
N ILE A 21 3.36 8.72 -6.92
CA ILE A 21 3.62 7.95 -5.71
C ILE A 21 4.35 6.68 -6.12
N THR A 22 5.45 6.36 -5.44
CA THR A 22 6.10 5.05 -5.56
C THR A 22 5.96 4.30 -4.26
N ALA A 23 5.80 2.98 -4.35
CA ALA A 23 5.79 2.10 -3.20
C ALA A 23 6.67 0.89 -3.49
N SER A 24 7.78 0.77 -2.77
CA SER A 24 8.63 -0.41 -2.83
C SER A 24 8.12 -1.46 -1.85
N TYR A 25 8.27 -2.74 -2.20
CA TYR A 25 7.87 -3.84 -1.35
C TYR A 25 8.85 -4.99 -1.45
N HIS A 26 8.87 -5.79 -0.39
CA HIS A 26 9.62 -7.02 -0.32
C HIS A 26 8.74 -8.10 0.34
N GLY A 27 8.59 -9.22 -0.35
CA GLY A 27 8.17 -10.50 0.20
C GLY A 27 9.41 -11.29 0.54
N ASP A 28 9.52 -11.75 1.79
CA ASP A 28 10.53 -12.72 2.21
C ASP A 28 9.89 -13.74 3.16
N SER A 29 10.11 -15.03 2.89
CA SER A 29 9.60 -16.13 3.72
C SER A 29 8.08 -16.10 3.90
N ASP A 30 7.59 -15.98 5.15
CA ASP A 30 6.18 -16.03 5.52
C ASP A 30 5.56 -14.63 5.65
N SER A 31 6.24 -13.58 5.19
CA SER A 31 5.80 -12.19 5.38
C SER A 31 6.22 -11.28 4.21
N GLY A 32 5.24 -10.58 3.64
CA GLY A 32 5.46 -9.47 2.73
C GLY A 32 5.17 -8.14 3.40
N ALA A 33 5.99 -7.14 3.11
CA ALA A 33 5.84 -5.77 3.59
C ALA A 33 6.03 -4.76 2.45
N VAL A 34 5.28 -3.67 2.52
CA VAL A 34 5.62 -2.45 1.80
C VAL A 34 6.72 -1.77 2.61
N GLU A 35 7.85 -1.51 1.97
CA GLU A 35 9.09 -1.06 2.62
C GLU A 35 9.16 0.46 2.70
N THR A 36 8.82 1.13 1.60
CA THR A 36 8.89 2.59 1.49
C THR A 36 7.77 3.10 0.59
N ILE A 37 7.18 4.23 0.98
CA ILE A 37 6.22 4.97 0.16
C ILE A 37 6.75 6.39 -0.04
N SER A 38 7.00 6.76 -1.29
CA SER A 38 7.59 8.06 -1.63
C SER A 38 6.60 8.86 -2.49
N PHE A 39 6.47 10.15 -2.17
CA PHE A 39 5.56 11.09 -2.82
C PHE A 39 6.38 12.14 -3.57
N PHE A 40 6.07 12.36 -4.84
CA PHE A 40 6.78 13.29 -5.70
C PHE A 40 5.85 14.34 -6.30
N ASP A 41 6.38 15.52 -6.52
CA ASP A 41 5.70 16.58 -7.27
C ASP A 41 5.84 16.40 -8.80
N ALA A 42 5.19 17.30 -9.55
CA ALA A 42 5.19 17.26 -11.01
C ALA A 42 6.57 17.51 -11.66
N ALA A 43 7.53 18.05 -10.91
CA ALA A 43 8.91 18.19 -11.35
C ALA A 43 9.75 16.93 -11.08
N GLY A 44 9.20 15.96 -10.34
CA GLY A 44 9.91 14.76 -9.89
C GLY A 44 10.69 14.98 -8.59
N GLU A 45 10.47 16.09 -7.89
CA GLU A 45 11.10 16.36 -6.60
C GLU A 45 10.39 15.59 -5.49
N LEU A 46 11.17 15.01 -4.57
CA LEU A 46 10.65 14.27 -3.43
C LEU A 46 9.96 15.25 -2.44
N LEU A 47 8.66 15.06 -2.25
CA LEU A 47 7.87 15.82 -1.28
C LEU A 47 7.90 15.17 0.10
N HIS A 48 7.83 13.83 0.14
CA HIS A 48 7.80 13.06 1.38
C HIS A 48 8.17 11.60 1.12
N GLU A 49 8.72 10.94 2.13
CA GLU A 49 9.06 9.53 2.11
C GLU A 49 8.73 8.91 3.47
N ASP A 50 8.06 7.76 3.43
CA ASP A 50 7.62 7.01 4.59
C ASP A 50 8.27 5.61 4.57
N HIS A 51 9.22 5.37 5.46
CA HIS A 51 9.87 4.08 5.64
C HIS A 51 9.10 3.24 6.67
N ARG A 52 8.81 1.98 6.34
CA ARG A 52 7.93 1.12 7.15
C ARG A 52 8.68 0.03 7.93
N TRP A 53 9.90 -0.32 7.50
CA TRP A 53 10.65 -1.48 8.03
C TRP A 53 11.66 -1.16 9.14
N ASP A 54 11.99 0.11 9.39
CA ASP A 54 13.05 0.48 10.32
C ASP A 54 12.64 0.43 11.82
N GLY A 55 11.43 -0.05 12.12
CA GLY A 55 10.87 -0.05 13.48
C GLY A 55 10.56 1.34 14.00
N GLN A 56 10.72 2.38 13.18
CA GLN A 56 10.18 3.71 13.41
C GLN A 56 8.82 3.71 12.71
N GLY A 57 7.76 3.92 13.49
CA GLY A 57 6.44 4.10 12.91
C GLY A 57 6.43 5.23 11.88
N PRO A 58 5.33 5.36 11.10
CA PRO A 58 5.24 6.30 9.99
C PRO A 58 5.69 7.71 10.39
N SER A 59 6.58 8.31 9.59
CA SER A 59 7.25 9.55 9.96
C SER A 59 6.28 10.75 10.05
N ASN A 60 6.53 11.61 11.04
CA ASN A 60 5.49 12.42 11.68
C ASN A 60 4.98 13.64 10.88
N GLU A 61 5.63 14.02 9.76
CA GLU A 61 5.28 15.26 9.04
C GLU A 61 4.02 15.14 8.16
N PHE A 62 3.68 13.94 7.67
CA PHE A 62 2.40 13.67 6.99
C PHE A 62 1.28 13.18 7.94
N THR A 63 1.54 13.12 9.26
CA THR A 63 0.59 12.61 10.26
C THR A 63 0.22 13.62 11.36
N GLU A 64 1.09 14.56 11.76
CA GLU A 64 0.91 15.30 13.03
C GLU A 64 0.08 16.61 12.99
N ARG A 65 -0.39 17.11 11.84
CA ARG A 65 -1.32 18.26 11.87
C ARG A 65 -2.80 17.91 11.99
N THR A 66 -3.20 16.63 12.02
CA THR A 66 -4.64 16.29 12.05
C THR A 66 -5.03 15.00 12.79
N TYR A 67 -4.11 14.17 13.30
CA TYR A 67 -4.53 12.83 13.78
C TYR A 67 -3.90 12.42 15.13
N PRO A 68 -4.52 12.74 16.28
CA PRO A 68 -4.10 12.18 17.56
C PRO A 68 -4.65 10.75 17.73
N ASN A 69 -3.74 9.80 17.97
CA ASN A 69 -3.98 8.44 18.51
C ASN A 69 -4.93 7.53 17.70
N VAL A 70 -4.38 6.56 16.96
CA VAL A 70 -5.19 5.61 16.19
C VAL A 70 -5.05 4.19 16.74
N SER A 71 -6.19 3.59 17.06
CA SER A 71 -6.35 2.17 17.38
C SER A 71 -7.60 1.67 16.65
N TYR A 72 -7.63 0.38 16.31
CA TYR A 72 -8.72 -0.28 15.58
C TYR A 72 -10.10 0.00 16.22
N MET A 73 -11.02 0.66 15.51
CA MET A 73 -12.37 0.97 16.03
C MET A 73 -13.51 0.75 15.00
N GLY A 74 -13.89 -0.52 14.81
CA GLY A 74 -15.29 -0.93 14.61
C GLY A 74 -16.02 -0.58 13.30
N MET A 75 -17.30 -1.00 13.23
CA MET A 75 -18.24 -0.70 12.15
C MET A 75 -19.28 0.32 12.61
N ARG A 76 -19.63 1.29 11.77
CA ARG A 76 -20.80 2.14 11.99
C ARG A 76 -21.97 1.63 11.19
N SER A 77 -23.07 1.36 11.88
CA SER A 77 -24.35 1.04 11.25
C SER A 77 -25.29 2.22 11.34
N THR A 78 -25.80 2.68 10.21
CA THR A 78 -26.87 3.67 10.11
C THR A 78 -28.12 3.02 9.54
N PHE A 79 -29.26 3.20 10.22
CA PHE A 79 -30.54 2.70 9.73
C PHE A 79 -31.21 3.79 8.89
N ASP A 80 -31.40 3.51 7.61
CA ASP A 80 -32.13 4.39 6.71
C ASP A 80 -33.64 4.15 6.88
N LYS A 81 -34.34 5.17 7.38
CA LYS A 81 -35.79 5.12 7.62
C LYS A 81 -36.63 5.15 6.36
N GLN A 82 -36.08 5.62 5.24
CA GLN A 82 -36.79 5.69 3.96
C GLN A 82 -36.73 4.35 3.21
N THR A 83 -35.58 3.67 3.27
CA THR A 83 -35.38 2.39 2.58
C THR A 83 -35.56 1.17 3.48
N GLY A 84 -35.57 1.35 4.81
CA GLY A 84 -35.66 0.26 5.78
C GLY A 84 -34.38 -0.58 5.90
N LEU A 85 -33.28 -0.12 5.31
CA LEU A 85 -32.01 -0.85 5.27
C LEU A 85 -31.06 -0.36 6.35
N THR A 86 -30.30 -1.30 6.92
CA THR A 86 -29.14 -0.96 7.75
C THR A 86 -27.92 -0.87 6.85
N ILE A 87 -27.42 0.35 6.65
CA ILE A 87 -26.16 0.61 5.98
C ILE A 87 -25.06 0.34 6.98
N ARG A 88 -24.13 -0.56 6.64
CA ARG A 88 -22.92 -0.82 7.43
C ARG A 88 -21.74 -0.21 6.73
N GLU A 89 -21.24 0.90 7.26
CA GLU A 89 -20.02 1.53 6.79
C GLU A 89 -18.86 1.01 7.63
N ALA A 90 -17.86 0.42 6.95
CA ALA A 90 -16.57 0.23 7.56
C ALA A 90 -15.98 1.62 7.84
N LEU A 91 -15.89 2.00 9.11
CA LEU A 91 -15.23 3.25 9.50
C LEU A 91 -13.73 3.02 9.45
N TRP A 92 -13.14 3.20 8.27
CA TRP A 92 -11.71 3.46 8.16
C TRP A 92 -11.50 4.89 8.63
N SER A 93 -11.24 5.05 9.93
CA SER A 93 -11.00 6.34 10.54
C SER A 93 -9.50 6.47 10.81
N SER A 94 -8.87 7.38 10.07
CA SER A 94 -7.47 7.85 10.18
C SER A 94 -6.39 6.79 10.01
N GLY A 95 -6.05 6.49 8.76
CA GLY A 95 -4.69 6.09 8.39
C GLY A 95 -3.99 7.30 7.77
N SER A 96 -2.65 7.31 7.78
CA SER A 96 -1.89 8.27 6.97
C SER A 96 -2.25 8.09 5.48
N LEU A 97 -1.94 9.08 4.64
CA LEU A 97 -2.05 8.87 3.18
C LEU A 97 -1.20 7.67 2.73
N SER A 98 -0.10 7.40 3.42
CA SER A 98 0.72 6.20 3.23
C SER A 98 -0.02 4.90 3.56
N ASP A 99 -0.84 4.84 4.63
CA ASP A 99 -1.62 3.62 4.96
C ASP A 99 -2.67 3.31 3.89
N LEU A 100 -3.24 4.37 3.31
CA LEU A 100 -4.18 4.29 2.20
C LEU A 100 -3.48 3.82 0.91
N VAL A 101 -2.27 4.31 0.65
CA VAL A 101 -1.42 3.84 -0.46
C VAL A 101 -1.04 2.38 -0.26
N GLU A 102 -0.57 2.00 0.93
CA GLU A 102 -0.21 0.63 1.29
C GLU A 102 -1.38 -0.33 1.08
N SER A 103 -2.56 0.03 1.60
CA SER A 103 -3.78 -0.74 1.41
C SER A 103 -4.14 -0.91 -0.07
N LEU A 104 -3.89 0.12 -0.90
CA LEU A 104 -4.07 0.01 -2.35
C LEU A 104 -3.01 -0.92 -2.95
N VAL A 105 -1.73 -0.72 -2.63
CA VAL A 105 -0.59 -1.48 -3.15
C VAL A 105 -0.77 -2.96 -2.89
N ILE A 106 -1.08 -3.37 -1.66
CA ILE A 106 -1.32 -4.77 -1.30
C ILE A 106 -2.45 -5.39 -2.16
N THR A 107 -3.47 -4.62 -2.53
CA THR A 107 -4.56 -5.11 -3.42
C THR A 107 -4.19 -5.15 -4.91
N LEU A 108 -3.07 -4.55 -5.30
CA LEU A 108 -2.54 -4.55 -6.66
C LEU A 108 -1.51 -5.66 -6.88
N LEU A 109 -0.83 -6.11 -5.82
CA LEU A 109 0.17 -7.17 -5.90
C LEU A 109 -0.46 -8.53 -6.26
N PRO A 110 0.24 -9.37 -7.04
CA PRO A 110 -0.25 -10.69 -7.38
C PRO A 110 -0.34 -11.58 -6.13
N GLY A 111 -1.31 -12.50 -6.09
CA GLY A 111 -1.41 -13.41 -4.94
C GLY A 111 -0.15 -14.25 -4.77
N GLY A 112 0.31 -14.41 -3.52
CA GLY A 112 1.53 -15.14 -3.19
C GLY A 112 2.80 -14.30 -3.28
N TRP A 113 2.71 -12.99 -3.51
CA TRP A 113 3.86 -12.08 -3.45
C TRP A 113 4.55 -12.12 -2.08
N GLU A 114 3.79 -12.47 -1.04
CA GLU A 114 4.19 -12.50 0.36
C GLU A 114 4.75 -13.84 0.86
N ILE A 115 4.72 -14.92 0.04
CA ILE A 115 5.04 -16.29 0.49
C ILE A 115 6.35 -16.85 -0.10
N ASN A 116 6.91 -17.85 0.59
CA ASN A 116 8.06 -18.67 0.22
C ASN A 116 9.35 -17.86 -0.04
N GLU A 117 9.96 -17.99 -1.22
CA GLU A 117 11.14 -17.22 -1.60
C GLU A 117 10.81 -15.73 -1.80
N GLY A 118 9.51 -15.40 -1.83
CA GLY A 118 8.99 -14.05 -1.81
C GLY A 118 9.03 -13.35 -3.17
N SER A 119 8.95 -12.04 -3.14
CA SER A 119 8.97 -11.20 -4.33
C SER A 119 9.52 -9.83 -3.99
N SER A 120 9.95 -9.07 -4.98
CA SER A 120 10.33 -7.69 -4.77
C SER A 120 9.88 -6.84 -5.94
N GLY A 121 9.69 -5.55 -5.68
CA GLY A 121 9.30 -4.67 -6.75
C GLY A 121 8.84 -3.30 -6.29
N GLU A 122 8.23 -2.61 -7.24
CA GLU A 122 7.74 -1.24 -7.07
C GLU A 122 6.36 -1.10 -7.70
N VAL A 123 5.47 -0.40 -7.02
CA VAL A 123 4.22 0.08 -7.59
C VAL A 123 4.34 1.59 -7.81
N VAL A 124 4.10 2.03 -9.03
CA VAL A 124 4.11 3.45 -9.41
C VAL A 124 2.68 3.90 -9.72
N LEU A 125 2.23 4.94 -9.04
CA LEU A 125 0.94 5.59 -9.25
C LEU A 125 1.19 6.98 -9.86
N ASP A 126 0.83 7.15 -11.14
CA ASP A 126 0.86 8.44 -11.83
C ASP A 126 -0.51 9.12 -11.72
N LEU A 127 -0.60 10.10 -10.83
CA LEU A 127 -1.78 10.90 -10.53
C LEU A 127 -1.94 12.10 -11.49
N SER A 128 -0.98 12.32 -12.39
CA SER A 128 -1.08 13.35 -13.44
C SER A 128 -2.09 12.97 -14.54
N LYS A 129 -2.40 11.67 -14.66
CA LYS A 129 -3.36 11.14 -15.62
C LYS A 129 -4.77 11.07 -15.01
N GLU A 130 -5.78 11.12 -15.88
CA GLU A 130 -7.17 10.90 -15.49
C GLU A 130 -7.82 9.86 -16.43
N PRO A 131 -8.14 8.63 -15.92
CA PRO A 131 -7.87 8.15 -14.57
C PRO A 131 -6.36 7.98 -14.28
N PRO A 132 -5.95 7.95 -12.98
CA PRO A 132 -4.56 7.70 -12.61
C PRO A 132 -4.03 6.40 -13.24
N LEU A 133 -2.79 6.43 -13.71
CA LEU A 133 -2.12 5.26 -14.25
C LEU A 133 -1.43 4.51 -13.10
N VAL A 134 -1.50 3.18 -13.16
CA VAL A 134 -0.89 2.28 -12.17
C VAL A 134 0.03 1.33 -12.92
N GLU A 135 1.31 1.33 -12.55
CA GLU A 135 2.31 0.40 -13.04
C GLU A 135 2.81 -0.46 -11.89
N VAL A 136 2.80 -1.78 -12.07
CA VAL A 136 3.30 -2.74 -11.06
C VAL A 136 4.52 -3.43 -11.65
N GLN A 137 5.70 -3.04 -11.18
CA GLN A 137 6.96 -3.69 -11.50
C GLN A 137 7.18 -4.79 -10.48
N HIS A 138 6.97 -6.05 -10.87
CA HIS A 138 7.02 -7.19 -9.97
C HIS A 138 8.07 -8.21 -10.43
N GLY A 139 8.96 -8.58 -9.52
CA GLY A 139 9.94 -9.64 -9.68
C GLY A 139 9.68 -10.76 -8.68
N TRP A 140 9.53 -11.99 -9.17
CA TRP A 140 9.54 -13.18 -8.33
C TRP A 140 10.98 -13.52 -7.93
N ASN A 141 11.21 -13.75 -6.63
CA ASN A 141 12.47 -14.30 -6.17
C ASN A 141 12.45 -15.80 -6.48
N VAL A 142 13.22 -16.26 -7.47
CA VAL A 142 13.36 -17.70 -7.77
C VAL A 142 14.77 -18.14 -7.42
N ILE A 143 14.91 -18.98 -6.40
CA ILE A 143 16.11 -19.80 -6.21
C ILE A 143 15.79 -21.18 -6.76
N SER A 144 16.35 -21.53 -7.92
CA SER A 144 16.28 -22.91 -8.41
C SER A 144 17.09 -23.79 -7.45
N THR A 145 16.41 -24.53 -6.57
CA THR A 145 17.03 -25.66 -5.85
C THR A 145 17.05 -26.85 -6.80
N GLU A 146 17.98 -26.85 -7.76
CA GLU A 146 18.37 -28.09 -8.43
C GLU A 146 19.11 -28.94 -7.40
N TYR A 147 18.39 -29.86 -6.74
CA TYR A 147 19.02 -30.96 -6.03
C TYR A 147 19.53 -31.97 -7.07
N GLU A 148 20.79 -31.86 -7.49
CA GLU A 148 21.49 -32.99 -8.11
C GLU A 148 21.81 -34.02 -7.02
N SER A 149 20.93 -34.99 -6.83
CA SER A 149 21.24 -36.18 -6.05
C SER A 149 22.17 -37.09 -6.84
N PHE A 150 23.48 -37.00 -6.59
CA PHE A 150 24.41 -38.04 -6.98
C PHE A 150 24.25 -39.23 -6.03
N MET A 151 23.54 -40.27 -6.47
CA MET A 151 23.65 -41.60 -5.87
C MET A 151 24.87 -42.25 -6.50
N GLU A 152 26.01 -42.28 -5.80
CA GLU A 152 27.07 -43.25 -6.10
C GLU A 152 26.70 -44.57 -5.42
N ASP A 153 26.53 -45.62 -6.23
CA ASP A 153 26.45 -46.99 -5.73
C ASP A 153 27.78 -47.36 -5.03
N ILE A 154 27.71 -47.74 -3.74
CA ILE A 154 28.78 -48.45 -3.03
C ILE A 154 28.44 -49.95 -3.03
#